data_AF-A0A965BC11-F1
#
_entry.id   AF-A0A965BC11-F1
#
_cell.length_a   1.000
_cell.length_b   1.000
_cell.length_c   1.000
_cell.angle_alpha   90.00
_cell.angle_beta   90.00
_cell.angle_gamma   90.00
#
_symmetry.space_group_name_H-M   'P 1'
#
loop_
_entity.id
_entity.type
_entity.pdbx_description
1 polymer ?
#
loop_
_entity_poly.entity_id
_entity_poly.type
_entity_poly.pdbx_seq_one_letter_code
_entity_poly.pdbx_strand_id
1 'polypeptide(L)'
;MALRINYNLASSSAQRGLGASQEAYAKQATRLSTGLRINTASDDAAGMAVSEKLKNQVRGLNQAQRNAQDGISLIQTAEGGLAETHNILARMRELAIQSANDTLNNTDRLN
;
A
#
# COMPACT_ATOMS: atom_id res chain seq x y z
N MET A 1 6.62 62.32 20.63
CA MET A 1 7.57 61.21 20.84
C MET A 1 8.97 61.81 20.90
N ALA A 2 9.59 61.83 22.09
CA ALA A 2 10.94 62.39 22.25
C ALA A 2 11.99 61.42 21.69
N LEU A 3 12.85 61.91 20.77
CA LEU A 3 13.97 61.16 20.23
C LEU A 3 15.00 60.93 21.33
N ARG A 4 15.12 59.68 21.81
CA ARG A 4 16.13 59.28 22.80
C ARG A 4 17.20 58.45 22.10
N ILE A 5 18.43 58.95 22.12
CA ILE A 5 19.57 58.40 21.35
C ILE A 5 19.97 56.98 21.82
N ASN A 6 19.70 56.64 23.08
CA ASN A 6 20.11 55.35 23.67
C ASN A 6 19.24 54.15 23.26
N TYR A 7 18.02 54.37 22.77
CA TYR A 7 17.13 53.28 22.38
C TYR A 7 16.27 53.67 21.18
N ASN A 8 16.49 52.98 20.06
CA ASN A 8 15.72 53.17 18.84
C ASN A 8 14.52 52.22 18.80
N LEU A 9 13.43 52.64 19.43
CA LEU A 9 12.20 51.85 19.50
C LEU A 9 11.59 51.59 18.11
N ALA A 10 11.74 52.52 17.16
CA ALA A 10 11.24 52.39 15.79
C ALA A 10 11.99 51.29 15.00
N SER A 11 13.32 51.24 15.13
CA SER A 11 14.14 50.16 14.56
C SER A 11 13.80 48.82 15.20
N SER A 12 13.63 48.77 16.53
CA SER A 12 13.24 47.54 17.23
C SER A 12 11.85 47.03 16.80
N SER A 13 10.88 47.92 16.59
CA SER A 13 9.57 47.52 16.03
C SER A 13 9.66 47.04 14.59
N ALA A 14 10.48 47.69 13.76
CA ALA A 14 10.69 47.27 12.37
C ALA A 14 11.37 45.88 12.30
N GLN A 15 12.35 45.61 13.16
CA GLN A 15 13.00 44.30 13.26
C GLN A 15 12.05 43.20 13.72
N ARG A 16 11.13 43.48 14.66
CA ARG A 16 10.08 42.52 15.04
C ARG A 16 9.14 42.21 13.87
N GLY A 17 8.73 43.23 13.11
CA GLY A 17 7.91 43.05 11.91
C GLY A 17 8.62 42.23 10.83
N LEU A 18 9.91 42.50 10.60
CA LEU A 18 10.74 41.72 9.67
C LEU A 18 10.86 40.25 10.12
N GLY A 19 11.08 40.01 11.42
CA GLY A 19 11.15 38.65 11.97
C GLY A 19 9.89 37.84 11.73
N ALA A 20 8.71 38.44 11.97
CA ALA A 20 7.43 37.79 11.69
C ALA A 20 7.23 37.50 10.19
N SER A 21 7.66 38.40 9.30
CA SER A 21 7.59 38.20 7.85
C SER A 21 8.53 37.09 7.38
N GLN A 22 9.73 37.00 7.95
CA GLN A 22 10.70 35.95 7.65
C GLN A 22 10.19 34.56 8.07
N GLU A 23 9.53 34.46 9.22
CA GLU A 23 8.93 33.21 9.70
C GLU A 23 7.77 32.75 8.79
N ALA A 24 6.89 33.68 8.39
CA ALA A 24 5.82 33.39 7.44
C ALA A 24 6.37 32.92 6.08
N TYR A 25 7.43 33.57 5.58
CA TYR A 25 8.10 33.16 4.34
C TYR A 25 8.70 31.76 4.44
N ALA A 26 9.40 31.44 5.55
CA ALA A 26 9.97 30.11 5.77
C ALA A 26 8.90 29.01 5.78
N LYS A 27 7.73 29.29 6.39
CA LYS A 27 6.59 28.38 6.40
C LYS A 27 5.96 28.19 5.01
N GLN A 28 5.90 29.25 4.20
CA GLN A 28 5.44 29.15 2.82
C GLN A 28 6.43 28.39 1.93
N ALA A 29 7.72 28.65 2.08
CA ALA A 29 8.78 27.95 1.35
C ALA A 29 8.75 26.44 1.63
N THR A 30 8.61 26.04 2.90
CA THR A 30 8.49 24.61 3.27
C THR A 30 7.23 23.95 2.70
N ARG A 31 6.09 24.64 2.67
CA ARG A 31 4.87 24.16 2.00
C ARG A 31 5.04 24.01 0.50
N LEU A 32 5.74 24.94 -0.14
CA LEU A 32 6.05 24.86 -1.57
C LEU A 32 7.00 23.69 -1.87
N SER A 33 8.05 23.50 -1.07
CA SER A 33 9.02 22.43 -1.26
C SER A 33 8.44 21.03 -1.04
N THR A 34 7.50 20.89 -0.12
CA THR A 34 6.84 19.61 0.20
C THR A 34 5.60 19.35 -0.64
N GLY A 35 4.98 20.39 -1.18
CA GLY A 35 3.67 20.33 -1.82
C GLY A 35 2.52 20.04 -0.83
N LEU A 36 2.80 19.96 0.47
CA LEU A 36 1.81 19.65 1.51
C LEU A 36 1.33 20.92 2.18
N ARG A 37 0.00 21.03 2.36
CA ARG A 37 -0.61 22.12 3.11
C ARG A 37 -0.28 22.06 4.61
N ILE A 38 -0.20 20.84 5.17
CA ILE A 38 0.09 20.56 6.58
C ILE A 38 1.41 19.77 6.63
N ASN A 39 2.47 20.40 7.12
CA ASN A 39 3.80 19.77 7.20
C ASN A 39 4.15 19.27 8.60
N THR A 40 3.63 19.92 9.62
CA THR A 40 3.93 19.61 11.02
C THR A 40 2.62 19.49 11.80
N ALA A 41 2.63 18.72 12.89
CA ALA A 41 1.48 18.65 13.79
C ALA A 41 1.16 20.00 14.46
N SER A 42 2.15 20.91 14.52
CA SER A 42 1.99 22.28 15.01
C SER A 42 1.14 23.16 14.09
N ASP A 43 1.08 22.84 12.79
CA ASP A 43 0.28 23.60 11.82
C ASP A 43 -1.21 23.27 11.93
N ASP A 44 -1.54 21.99 12.09
CA ASP A 44 -2.91 21.47 12.27
C ASP A 44 -2.84 20.03 12.79
N ALA A 45 -2.97 19.86 14.12
CA ALA A 45 -2.86 18.55 14.75
C ALA A 45 -4.00 17.61 14.36
N ALA A 46 -5.22 18.13 14.21
CA ALA A 46 -6.39 17.33 13.83
C ALA A 46 -6.31 16.90 12.36
N GLY A 47 -5.96 17.84 11.46
CA GLY A 47 -5.74 17.56 10.05
C GLY A 47 -4.62 16.55 9.83
N MET A 48 -3.48 16.71 10.52
CA MET A 48 -2.37 15.75 10.46
C MET A 48 -2.79 14.36 10.96
N ALA A 49 -3.53 14.26 12.06
CA ALA A 49 -3.99 12.98 12.60
C ALA A 49 -4.92 12.24 11.62
N VAL A 50 -5.83 12.97 10.95
CA VAL A 50 -6.70 12.38 9.92
C VAL A 50 -5.89 11.96 8.69
N SER A 51 -4.95 12.79 8.23
CA SER A 51 -4.08 12.46 7.11
C SER A 51 -3.24 11.22 7.37
N GLU A 52 -2.64 11.07 8.55
CA GLU A 52 -1.88 9.87 8.92
C GLU A 52 -2.79 8.64 9.09
N LYS A 53 -4.00 8.81 9.64
CA LYS A 53 -5.01 7.73 9.67
C LYS A 53 -5.33 7.22 8.26
N LEU A 54 -5.62 8.12 7.33
CA LEU A 54 -5.91 7.77 5.94
C LEU A 54 -4.71 7.11 5.26
N LYS A 55 -3.50 7.64 5.46
CA LYS A 55 -2.25 7.07 4.94
C LYS A 55 -2.02 5.64 5.46
N ASN A 56 -2.32 5.38 6.73
CA ASN A 56 -2.25 4.05 7.30
C ASN A 56 -3.32 3.12 6.73
N GLN A 57 -4.55 3.61 6.52
CA GLN A 57 -5.60 2.85 5.83
C GLN A 57 -5.19 2.47 4.40
N VAL A 58 -4.64 3.41 3.63
CA VAL A 58 -4.12 3.15 2.28
C VAL A 58 -3.03 2.08 2.30
N ARG A 59 -2.08 2.15 3.24
CA ARG A 59 -1.06 1.12 3.40
C ARG A 59 -1.66 -0.25 3.74
N GLY A 60 -2.65 -0.29 4.62
CA GLY A 60 -3.38 -1.51 4.97
C GLY A 60 -4.11 -2.10 3.76
N LEU A 61 -4.82 -1.28 2.99
CA LEU A 61 -5.53 -1.69 1.77
C LEU A 61 -4.56 -2.21 0.70
N ASN A 62 -3.41 -1.56 0.51
CA ASN A 62 -2.38 -2.03 -0.42
C ASN A 62 -1.83 -3.41 -0.02
N GLN A 63 -1.67 -3.68 1.28
CA GLN A 63 -1.28 -5.02 1.73
C GLN A 63 -2.42 -6.02 1.56
N ALA A 64 -3.66 -5.65 1.87
CA ALA A 64 -4.82 -6.50 1.66
C ALA A 64 -4.99 -6.89 0.19
N GLN A 65 -4.76 -5.95 -0.74
CA GLN A 65 -4.75 -6.22 -2.18
C GLN A 65 -3.68 -7.24 -2.57
N ARG A 66 -2.45 -7.10 -2.06
CA ARG A 66 -1.39 -8.09 -2.30
C ARG A 66 -1.78 -9.47 -1.75
N ASN A 67 -2.28 -9.53 -0.52
CA ASN A 67 -2.73 -10.78 0.09
C ASN A 67 -3.85 -11.44 -0.72
N ALA A 68 -4.79 -10.66 -1.25
CA ALA A 68 -5.85 -11.16 -2.12
C ALA A 68 -5.29 -11.73 -3.42
N GLN A 69 -4.31 -11.05 -4.03
CA GLN A 69 -3.63 -11.52 -5.24
C GLN A 69 -2.87 -12.82 -4.98
N ASP A 70 -2.17 -12.94 -3.86
CA ASP A 70 -1.48 -14.17 -3.45
C ASP A 70 -2.49 -15.32 -3.23
N GLY A 71 -3.64 -15.03 -2.62
CA GLY A 71 -4.74 -15.98 -2.46
C GLY A 71 -5.29 -16.47 -3.80
N ILE A 72 -5.46 -15.57 -4.77
CA ILE A 72 -5.87 -15.92 -6.14
C ILE A 72 -4.82 -16.84 -6.80
N SER A 73 -3.53 -16.50 -6.70
CA SER A 73 -2.46 -17.32 -7.27
C SER A 73 -2.38 -18.71 -6.63
N LEU A 74 -2.63 -18.82 -5.33
CA LEU A 74 -2.73 -20.11 -4.65
C LEU A 74 -3.91 -20.94 -5.18
N ILE A 75 -5.09 -20.33 -5.31
CA ILE A 75 -6.29 -21.01 -5.83
C ILE A 75 -6.06 -21.47 -7.26
N GLN A 76 -5.48 -20.62 -8.13
CA GLN A 76 -5.16 -21.00 -9.52
C GLN A 76 -4.18 -22.18 -9.59
N THR A 77 -3.18 -22.21 -8.70
CA THR A 77 -2.25 -23.34 -8.61
C THR A 77 -2.96 -24.61 -8.16
N ALA A 78 -3.86 -24.51 -7.18
CA ALA A 78 -4.67 -25.63 -6.73
C ALA A 78 -5.64 -26.12 -7.83
N GLU A 79 -6.28 -25.22 -8.57
CA GLU A 79 -7.15 -25.56 -9.71
C GLU A 79 -6.38 -26.28 -10.82
N GLY A 80 -5.17 -25.83 -11.15
CA GLY A 80 -4.29 -26.53 -12.10
C GLY A 80 -3.93 -27.94 -11.64
N GLY A 81 -3.59 -28.11 -10.35
CA GLY A 81 -3.34 -29.43 -9.77
C GLY A 81 -4.57 -30.33 -9.81
N LEU A 82 -5.75 -29.79 -9.47
CA LEU A 82 -7.01 -30.55 -9.51
C LEU A 82 -7.39 -30.96 -10.93
N ALA A 83 -7.14 -30.12 -11.94
CA ALA A 83 -7.34 -30.47 -13.34
C ALA A 83 -6.51 -31.70 -13.74
N GLU A 84 -5.25 -31.77 -13.32
CA GLU A 84 -4.41 -32.96 -13.55
C GLU A 84 -4.94 -34.20 -12.81
N THR A 85 -5.38 -34.06 -11.56
CA THR A 85 -6.00 -35.20 -10.86
C THR A 85 -7.26 -35.70 -11.57
N HIS A 86 -8.05 -34.81 -12.16
CA HIS A 86 -9.23 -35.17 -12.94
C HIS A 86 -8.86 -35.95 -14.21
N ASN A 87 -7.82 -35.50 -14.93
CA ASN A 87 -7.29 -36.20 -16.09
C ASN A 87 -6.79 -37.62 -15.73
N ILE A 88 -6.08 -37.76 -14.61
CA ILE A 88 -5.60 -39.06 -14.12
C ILE A 88 -6.80 -39.96 -13.77
N LEU A 89 -7.83 -39.45 -13.09
CA LEU A 89 -9.03 -40.21 -12.75
C LEU A 89 -9.79 -40.66 -14.01
N ALA A 90 -9.91 -39.79 -15.02
CA ALA A 90 -10.52 -40.15 -16.31
C ALA A 90 -9.72 -41.29 -16.98
N ARG A 91 -8.39 -41.18 -17.01
CA ARG A 91 -7.52 -42.23 -17.57
C ARG A 91 -7.60 -43.53 -16.79
N MET A 92 -7.63 -43.49 -15.46
CA MET A 92 -7.81 -44.69 -14.63
C MET A 92 -9.15 -45.36 -14.90
N ARG A 93 -10.22 -44.58 -15.12
CA ARG A 93 -11.53 -45.13 -15.49
C ARG A 93 -11.49 -45.81 -16.87
N GLU A 94 -10.84 -45.20 -17.86
CA GLU A 94 -10.62 -45.83 -19.17
C GLU A 94 -9.87 -47.16 -19.04
N LEU A 95 -8.76 -47.17 -18.28
CA LEU A 95 -7.95 -48.37 -18.04
C LEU A 95 -8.76 -49.45 -17.29
N ALA A 96 -9.56 -49.07 -16.30
CA ALA A 96 -10.43 -50.00 -15.58
C ALA A 96 -11.46 -50.65 -16.51
N ILE A 97 -12.11 -49.88 -17.38
CA ILE A 97 -13.07 -50.40 -18.37
C ILE A 97 -12.35 -51.30 -19.39
N GLN A 98 -11.17 -50.90 -19.87
CA GLN A 98 -10.35 -51.73 -20.76
C GLN A 98 -10.02 -53.06 -20.08
N SER A 99 -9.51 -53.05 -18.84
CA SER A 99 -9.13 -54.25 -18.09
C SER A 99 -10.29 -55.19 -17.73
N ALA A 100 -11.54 -54.71 -17.80
CA ALA A 100 -12.74 -55.49 -17.52
C ALA A 100 -13.28 -56.21 -18.76
N ASN A 101 -12.69 -55.99 -19.93
CA ASN A 101 -13.09 -56.66 -21.17
C ASN A 101 -12.46 -58.06 -21.25
N ASP A 102 -13.31 -59.08 -21.45
CA ASP A 102 -12.98 -60.51 -21.28
C ASP A 102 -12.00 -61.08 -22.34
N THR A 103 -11.67 -60.28 -23.35
CA THR A 103 -10.75 -60.64 -24.45
C THR A 103 -9.29 -60.30 -24.17
N LEU A 104 -8.98 -59.63 -23.05
CA LEU A 104 -7.62 -59.28 -22.66
C LEU A 104 -6.98 -60.37 -21.79
N ASN A 105 -5.78 -60.80 -22.18
CA ASN A 105 -5.03 -61.83 -21.46
C ASN A 105 -4.46 -61.26 -20.16
N ASN A 106 -4.13 -62.10 -19.15
CA ASN A 106 -3.55 -61.61 -17.89
C ASN A 106 -2.26 -60.78 -18.08
N THR A 107 -1.49 -61.03 -19.15
CA THR A 107 -0.31 -60.25 -19.52
C THR A 107 -0.66 -58.84 -20.02
N ASP A 108 -1.80 -58.67 -20.68
CA ASP A 108 -2.28 -57.37 -21.18
C ASP A 108 -2.96 -56.53 -20.09
N ARG A 109 -3.39 -57.17 -18.99
CA ARG A 109 -3.96 -56.49 -17.79
C ARG A 109 -2.90 -56.02 -16.79
N LEU A 110 -1.65 -56.48 -16.92
CA LEU A 110 -0.52 -56.15 -16.04
C LEU A 110 0.32 -54.96 -16.53
N ASN A 111 0.15 -54.58 -17.80
CA ASN A 111 0.79 -53.41 -18.44
C ASN A 111 -0.19 -52.24 -18.55
#